data_AF-A0A359EX77-F1
#
_entry.id   AF-A0A359EX77-F1
#
_cell.length_a   1.000
_cell.length_b   1.000
_cell.length_c   1.000
_cell.angle_alpha   90.00
_cell.angle_beta   90.00
_cell.angle_gamma   90.00
#
_symmetry.space_group_name_H-M   'P 1'
#
loop_
_entity.id
_entity.type
_entity.pdbx_description
1 polymer ?
#
loop_
_entity_poly.entity_id
_entity_poly.type
_entity_poly.pdbx_seq_one_letter_code
_entity_poly.pdbx_strand_id
1 'polypeptide(L)'
;MKNNAKKFSENVLRGVGITEAAMQSGNLFSQTGLEFLSIGESSGNLPGMLTEFAEIQEQELFARLRDLKAVLEPVLVVIIAAMIFAVMSVMLSPLFDLMTKMPE
;
A
#
# COMPACT_ATOMS: atom_id res chain seq x y z
N MET A 1 5.73 -6.73 18.53
CA MET A 1 5.94 -7.84 17.57
C MET A 1 6.80 -8.96 18.13
N LYS A 2 8.04 -8.73 18.59
CA LYS A 2 8.91 -9.80 19.13
C LYS A 2 8.28 -10.64 20.27
N ASN A 3 7.54 -10.01 21.19
CA ASN A 3 6.81 -10.73 22.24
C ASN A 3 5.67 -11.62 21.71
N ASN A 4 5.01 -11.21 20.62
CA ASN A 4 3.90 -11.95 20.03
C ASN A 4 4.40 -13.17 19.24
N ALA A 5 5.50 -13.02 18.50
CA ALA A 5 6.18 -14.13 17.85
C ALA A 5 6.74 -15.14 18.86
N LYS A 6 7.22 -14.68 20.02
CA LYS A 6 7.67 -15.57 21.10
C LYS A 6 6.51 -16.36 21.71
N LYS A 7 5.36 -15.70 21.97
CA LYS A 7 4.13 -16.37 22.43
C LYS A 7 3.61 -17.39 21.42
N PHE A 8 3.63 -17.05 20.13
CA PHE A 8 3.27 -17.96 19.05
C PHE A 8 4.12 -19.24 19.10
N SER A 9 5.45 -19.06 19.08
CA SER A 9 6.40 -20.17 19.12
C SER A 9 6.24 -21.01 20.39
N GLU A 10 6.04 -20.40 21.54
CA GLU A 10 5.83 -21.10 22.81
C GLU A 10 4.55 -21.94 22.81
N ASN A 11 3.46 -21.43 22.23
CA ASN A 11 2.20 -22.17 22.10
C ASN A 11 2.30 -23.34 21.13
N VAL A 12 2.95 -23.15 19.97
CA VAL A 12 3.19 -24.23 19.01
C VAL A 12 4.07 -25.33 19.63
N LEU A 13 5.13 -24.95 20.35
CA LEU A 13 6.00 -25.90 21.05
C LEU A 13 5.29 -26.67 22.18
N ARG A 14 4.21 -26.10 22.75
CA ARG A 14 3.35 -26.75 23.74
C ARG A 14 2.33 -27.72 23.12
N GLY A 15 2.28 -27.82 21.79
CA GLY A 15 1.35 -28.69 21.08
C GLY A 15 -0.03 -28.07 20.85
N VAL A 16 -0.19 -26.75 21.03
CA VAL A 16 -1.40 -26.04 20.60
C VAL A 16 -1.44 -26.03 19.07
N GLY A 17 -2.63 -26.18 18.49
CA GLY A 17 -2.82 -26.07 17.04
C GLY A 17 -2.27 -24.75 16.50
N ILE A 18 -1.70 -24.76 15.30
CA ILE A 18 -1.02 -23.61 14.70
C ILE A 18 -1.98 -22.43 14.53
N THR A 19 -3.22 -22.69 14.09
CA THR A 19 -4.25 -21.65 13.93
C THR A 19 -4.65 -21.06 15.28
N GLU A 20 -4.85 -21.92 16.28
CA GLU A 20 -5.20 -21.48 17.64
C GLU A 20 -4.06 -20.67 18.27
N ALA A 21 -2.81 -21.13 18.11
CA ALA A 21 -1.63 -20.39 18.54
C ALA A 21 -1.53 -19.03 17.84
N ALA A 22 -1.83 -18.97 16.53
CA ALA A 22 -1.83 -17.73 15.75
C ALA A 22 -2.89 -16.73 16.26
N MET A 23 -4.10 -17.20 16.57
CA MET A 23 -5.17 -16.37 17.15
C MET A 23 -4.80 -15.79 18.53
N GLN A 24 -4.14 -16.60 19.38
CA GLN A 24 -3.70 -16.17 20.71
C GLN A 24 -2.49 -15.22 20.69
N SER A 25 -1.84 -15.06 19.52
CA SER A 25 -0.64 -14.23 19.34
C SER A 25 -0.93 -12.75 19.04
N GLY A 26 -2.20 -12.33 19.11
CA GLY A 26 -2.62 -10.95 18.81
C GLY A 26 -2.52 -10.63 17.31
N ASN A 27 -2.24 -9.36 16.96
CA ASN A 27 -2.16 -8.87 15.57
C ASN A 27 -0.89 -9.34 14.80
N LEU A 28 -0.44 -10.58 14.99
CA LEU A 28 0.66 -11.14 14.20
C LEU A 28 0.17 -11.57 12.81
N PHE A 29 -1.07 -12.03 12.71
CA PHE A 29 -1.71 -12.49 11.48
C PHE A 29 -2.98 -11.68 11.21
N SER A 30 -3.26 -11.38 9.94
CA SER A 30 -4.54 -10.80 9.53
C SER A 30 -5.64 -11.86 9.57
N GLN A 31 -6.90 -11.43 9.52
CA GLN A 31 -8.05 -12.34 9.47
C GLN A 31 -7.93 -13.33 8.30
N THR A 32 -7.60 -12.85 7.11
CA THR A 32 -7.33 -13.69 5.94
C THR A 32 -6.17 -14.64 6.17
N GLY A 33 -5.08 -14.17 6.80
CA GLY A 33 -3.95 -15.04 7.14
C GLY A 33 -4.33 -16.21 8.07
N LEU A 34 -5.23 -15.97 9.03
CA LEU A 34 -5.76 -17.02 9.92
C LEU A 34 -6.59 -18.07 9.17
N GLU A 35 -7.32 -17.67 8.13
CA GLU A 35 -8.09 -18.60 7.29
C GLU A 35 -7.16 -19.53 6.50
N PHE A 36 -6.09 -18.99 5.90
CA PHE A 36 -5.07 -19.80 5.22
C PHE A 36 -4.31 -20.71 6.17
N LEU A 37 -4.03 -20.26 7.40
CA LEU A 37 -3.48 -21.10 8.48
C LEU A 37 -4.44 -22.26 8.81
N SER A 38 -5.74 -21.97 8.98
CA SER A 38 -6.76 -22.98 9.29
C SER A 38 -6.91 -24.03 8.20
N ILE A 39 -6.93 -23.61 6.93
CA ILE A 39 -7.01 -24.51 5.77
C ILE A 39 -5.72 -25.34 5.65
N GLY A 40 -4.56 -24.70 5.82
CA GLY A 40 -3.25 -25.36 5.75
C GLY A 40 -3.03 -26.36 6.87
N GLU A 41 -3.49 -26.05 8.09
CA GLU A 41 -3.44 -26.96 9.23
C GLU A 41 -4.37 -28.15 9.05
N SER A 42 -5.62 -27.91 8.61
CA SER A 42 -6.61 -28.99 8.42
C SER A 42 -6.27 -29.91 7.25
N SER A 43 -5.61 -29.38 6.21
CA SER A 43 -5.16 -30.15 5.04
C SER A 43 -3.77 -30.76 5.18
N GLY A 44 -3.03 -30.39 6.24
CA GLY A 44 -1.61 -30.75 6.39
C GLY A 44 -0.68 -30.05 5.40
N ASN A 45 -1.15 -29.05 4.64
CA ASN A 45 -0.39 -28.31 3.65
C ASN A 45 -0.23 -26.82 4.01
N LEU A 46 0.28 -26.55 5.22
CA LEU A 46 0.64 -25.19 5.64
C LEU A 46 1.61 -24.48 4.69
N PRO A 47 2.70 -25.11 4.21
CA PRO A 47 3.64 -24.41 3.33
C PRO A 47 3.00 -23.92 2.03
N GLY A 48 2.16 -24.74 1.41
CA GLY A 48 1.44 -24.38 0.19
C GLY A 48 0.45 -23.25 0.43
N MET A 49 -0.38 -23.35 1.46
CA MET A 49 -1.40 -22.34 1.77
C MET A 49 -0.77 -20.99 2.16
N LEU A 50 0.35 -20.98 2.89
CA LEU A 50 1.05 -19.73 3.22
C LEU A 50 1.74 -19.10 2.01
N THR A 51 2.19 -19.92 1.03
CA THR A 51 2.74 -19.42 -0.23
C THR A 51 1.64 -18.76 -1.07
N GLU A 52 0.50 -19.43 -1.22
CA GLU A 52 -0.67 -18.87 -1.92
C GLU A 52 -1.18 -17.58 -1.25
N PHE A 53 -1.23 -17.56 0.08
CA PHE A 53 -1.57 -16.35 0.84
C PHE A 53 -0.60 -15.21 0.56
N ALA A 54 0.71 -15.48 0.51
CA ALA A 54 1.72 -14.47 0.20
C ALA A 54 1.55 -13.91 -1.22
N GLU A 55 1.28 -14.79 -2.21
CA GLU A 55 1.02 -14.38 -3.59
C GLU A 55 -0.23 -13.50 -3.70
N ILE A 56 -1.32 -13.85 -3.01
CA ILE A 56 -2.54 -13.02 -2.98
C ILE A 56 -2.25 -11.65 -2.35
N GLN A 57 -1.51 -11.63 -1.23
CA GLN A 57 -1.15 -10.37 -0.57
C GLN A 57 -0.25 -9.49 -1.45
N GLU A 58 0.67 -10.09 -2.20
CA GLU A 58 1.51 -9.37 -3.16
C GLU A 58 0.69 -8.78 -4.30
N GLN A 59 -0.25 -9.54 -4.86
CA GLN A 59 -1.17 -9.06 -5.89
C GLN A 59 -2.04 -7.89 -5.40
N GLU A 60 -2.58 -7.99 -4.19
CA GLU A 60 -3.32 -6.89 -3.57
C GLU A 60 -2.46 -5.64 -3.37
N LEU A 61 -1.21 -5.82 -2.92
CA LEU A 61 -0.26 -4.72 -2.75
C LEU A 61 0.01 -4.03 -4.09
N PHE A 62 0.28 -4.80 -5.15
CA PHE A 62 0.49 -4.24 -6.48
C PHE A 62 -0.76 -3.53 -7.04
N ALA A 63 -1.95 -4.06 -6.79
CA ALA A 63 -3.20 -3.39 -7.18
C ALA A 63 -3.34 -2.03 -6.49
N ARG A 64 -3.12 -1.97 -5.16
CA ARG A 64 -3.16 -0.72 -4.40
C ARG A 64 -2.11 0.28 -4.88
N LEU A 65 -0.90 -0.19 -5.19
CA LEU A 65 0.17 0.67 -5.73
C LEU A 65 -0.20 1.22 -7.11
N ARG A 66 -0.82 0.41 -7.96
CA ARG A 66 -1.30 0.84 -9.28
C ARG A 66 -2.36 1.93 -9.15
N ASP A 67 -3.32 1.75 -8.24
CA ASP A 67 -4.38 2.73 -8.01
C ASP A 67 -3.81 4.04 -7.44
N LEU A 68 -2.85 3.95 -6.51
CA LEU A 68 -2.14 5.12 -6.01
C LEU A 68 -1.38 5.85 -7.13
N LYS A 69 -0.69 5.11 -8.01
CA LYS A 69 0.03 5.68 -9.15
C LYS A 69 -0.90 6.37 -10.15
N ALA A 70 -2.08 5.80 -10.40
CA ALA A 70 -3.09 6.35 -11.30
C ALA A 70 -3.58 7.75 -10.87
N VAL A 71 -3.58 8.05 -9.57
CA VAL A 71 -3.92 9.38 -9.03
C VAL A 71 -2.69 10.28 -8.94
N LEU A 72 -1.53 9.71 -8.58
CA LEU A 72 -0.29 10.47 -8.40
C LEU A 72 0.20 11.11 -9.70
N GLU A 73 0.09 10.41 -10.83
CA GLU A 73 0.48 10.92 -12.15
C GLU A 73 -0.25 12.22 -12.56
N PRO A 74 -1.60 12.29 -12.58
CA PRO A 74 -2.31 13.52 -12.94
C PRO A 74 -2.07 14.66 -11.94
N VAL A 75 -1.92 14.36 -10.64
CA VAL A 75 -1.60 15.39 -9.63
C VAL A 75 -0.27 16.07 -9.93
N LEU A 76 0.77 15.30 -10.27
CA LEU A 76 2.08 15.85 -10.65
C LEU A 76 1.97 16.75 -11.90
N VAL A 77 1.20 16.34 -12.91
CA VAL A 77 0.98 17.14 -14.12
C VAL A 77 0.27 18.46 -13.80
N VAL A 78 -0.75 18.43 -12.95
CA VAL A 78 -1.47 19.66 -12.52
C VAL A 78 -0.54 20.62 -11.79
N ILE A 79 0.33 20.12 -10.91
CA ILE A 79 1.31 20.96 -10.18
C ILE A 79 2.27 21.61 -11.17
N ILE A 80 2.81 20.84 -12.13
CA ILE A 80 3.71 21.37 -13.16
C ILE A 80 3.00 22.40 -14.04
N ALA A 81 1.77 22.13 -14.47
CA ALA A 81 0.97 23.05 -15.27
C ALA A 81 0.70 24.37 -14.51
N ALA A 82 0.36 24.29 -13.21
CA ALA A 82 0.15 25.47 -12.38
C ALA A 82 1.42 26.31 -12.22
N MET A 83 2.59 25.66 -12.03
CA MET A 83 3.87 26.37 -11.98
C MET A 83 4.18 27.09 -13.29
N ILE A 84 4.01 26.42 -14.43
CA ILE A 84 4.21 27.03 -15.75
C ILE A 84 3.25 28.20 -15.95
N PHE A 85 1.96 28.02 -15.62
CA PHE A 85 0.94 29.06 -15.73
C PHE A 85 1.27 30.29 -14.88
N ALA A 86 1.76 30.10 -13.65
CA ALA A 86 2.17 31.19 -12.78
C ALA A 86 3.34 31.99 -13.37
N VAL A 87 4.37 31.30 -13.87
CA VAL A 87 5.53 31.94 -14.53
C VAL A 87 5.09 32.71 -15.78
N MET A 88 4.25 32.10 -16.62
CA MET A 88 3.72 32.75 -17.82
C MET A 88 2.90 34.01 -17.47
N SER A 89 2.08 33.96 -16.43
CA SER A 89 1.26 35.11 -16.01
C SER A 89 2.13 36.31 -15.60
N VAL A 90 3.22 36.07 -14.88
CA VAL A 90 4.19 37.12 -14.50
C VAL A 90 4.87 37.72 -15.72
N MET A 91 5.24 36.90 -16.71
CA MET A 91 5.92 37.35 -17.93
C MET A 91 4.99 38.05 -18.92
N LEU A 92 3.71 37.66 -18.99
CA LEU A 92 2.74 38.26 -19.89
C LEU A 92 2.25 39.64 -19.42
N SER A 93 2.13 39.85 -18.10
CA SER A 93 1.69 41.15 -17.53
C SER A 93 2.46 42.36 -18.11
N PRO A 94 3.80 42.42 -18.14
CA PRO A 94 4.53 43.56 -18.70
C PRO A 94 4.37 43.68 -20.22
N LEU A 95 4.18 42.57 -20.94
CA LEU A 95 3.96 42.59 -22.38
C LEU A 95 2.62 43.28 -22.72
N PHE A 96 1.57 42.98 -21.96
CA PHE A 96 0.27 43.65 -22.08
C PHE A 96 0.35 45.14 -21.73
N ASP A 97 1.09 45.50 -20.69
CA ASP A 97 1.29 46.90 -20.31
C ASP A 97 2.04 47.69 -21.40
N LEU A 98 3.00 47.08 -22.10
CA LEU A 98 3.72 47.71 -23.21
C LEU A 98 2.83 47.89 -24.44
N MET A 99 2.00 46.90 -24.77
CA MET A 99 1.09 46.97 -25.91
C MET A 99 0.02 48.05 -25.71
N THR A 100 -0.44 48.25 -24.48
CA THR A 100 -1.44 49.29 -24.14
C THR A 100 -0.84 50.69 -24.00
N LYS A 101 0.47 50.80 -23.71
CA LYS A 101 1.19 52.09 -23.58
C LYS A 101 1.87 52.57 -24.86
N MET A 102 1.76 51.85 -25.98
CA MET A 102 2.20 52.41 -27.27
C MET A 102 1.17 53.46 -27.74
N PRO A 103 1.53 54.77 -27.78
CA PRO A 103 0.75 55.72 -28.54
C PRO A 103 0.88 55.38 -30.02
N GLU A 104 -0.20 55.55 -30.79
CA GLU A 104 -0.14 55.52 -32.26
C GLU A 104 0.89 56.54 -32.81
#